data_AF-A0A9N9UW99-F1
#
_entry.id   AF-A0A9N9UW99-F1
#
_cell.length_a   1.000
_cell.length_b   1.000
_cell.length_c   1.000
_cell.angle_alpha   90.00
_cell.angle_beta   90.00
_cell.angle_gamma   90.00
#
_symmetry.space_group_name_H-M   'P 1'
#
loop_
_entity.id
_entity.type
_entity.pdbx_description
1 polymer ?
#
loop_
_entity_poly.entity_id
_entity_poly.type
_entity_poly.pdbx_seq_one_letter_code
_entity_poly.pdbx_strand_id
1 'polypeptide(L)' 'MPYNTTAIPPKKEPTGQTQLPLSRVKKIISQDSDINMCSNNAAFIITCAAASSSPCPSHSLGDSHR' A
#
# COMPACT_ATOMS: atom_id res chain seq x y z
N MET A 1 13.17 24.32 -18.59
CA MET A 1 11.95 23.49 -18.47
C MET A 1 11.24 23.88 -17.18
N PRO A 2 9.91 24.12 -17.19
CA PRO A 2 9.20 24.54 -15.99
C PRO A 2 9.02 23.35 -15.03
N TYR A 3 9.49 23.48 -13.80
CA TYR A 3 9.32 22.46 -12.78
C TYR A 3 7.86 22.47 -12.30
N ASN A 4 7.22 21.33 -12.46
CA ASN A 4 5.91 21.04 -11.89
C ASN A 4 6.05 21.11 -10.35
N THR A 5 5.45 22.15 -9.76
CA THR A 5 5.38 22.42 -8.31
C THR A 5 4.08 21.89 -7.71
N THR A 6 3.51 20.81 -8.24
CA THR A 6 2.29 20.24 -7.68
C THR A 6 2.67 19.58 -6.36
N ALA A 7 2.36 20.27 -5.24
CA ALA A 7 2.65 19.81 -3.90
C ALA A 7 2.15 18.37 -3.73
N ILE A 8 3.07 17.44 -3.44
CA ILE A 8 2.74 16.04 -3.19
C ILE A 8 1.77 16.04 -2.00
N PRO A 9 0.54 15.51 -2.15
CA PRO A 9 -0.43 15.48 -1.06
C PRO A 9 0.21 14.81 0.17
N PRO A 10 0.08 15.41 1.37
CA PRO A 10 0.62 14.83 2.59
C PRO A 10 0.18 13.38 2.73
N LYS A 11 1.12 12.50 3.10
CA LYS A 11 0.82 11.10 3.41
C LYS A 11 -0.28 11.08 4.47
N LYS A 12 -1.46 10.55 4.12
CA LYS A 12 -2.56 10.37 5.08
C LYS A 12 -2.04 9.50 6.22
N GLU A 13 -2.12 10.03 7.44
CA GLU A 13 -1.81 9.33 8.68
C GLU A 13 -2.53 7.95 8.72
N PRO A 14 -1.88 6.90 9.27
CA PRO A 14 -2.47 5.57 9.37
C PRO A 14 -3.71 5.64 10.27
N THR A 15 -4.89 5.68 9.66
CA THR A 15 -6.13 6.11 10.33
C THR A 15 -6.77 5.00 11.19
N GLY A 16 -6.01 3.97 11.59
CA GLY A 16 -6.51 2.77 12.29
C GLY A 16 -7.58 1.97 11.52
N GLN A 17 -7.99 2.45 10.36
CA GLN A 17 -8.98 1.87 9.46
C GLN A 17 -8.31 1.56 8.13
N THR A 18 -8.61 0.40 7.59
CA THR A 18 -8.11 -0.01 6.29
C THR A 18 -8.85 0.76 5.20
N GLN A 19 -8.14 1.51 4.35
CA GLN A 19 -8.73 2.20 3.20
C GLN A 19 -9.40 1.23 2.20
N LEU A 20 -8.99 -0.03 2.21
CA LEU A 20 -9.50 -1.06 1.32
C LEU A 20 -10.65 -1.85 1.98
N PRO A 21 -11.73 -2.16 1.25
CA PRO A 21 -12.81 -2.97 1.77
C PRO A 21 -12.35 -4.42 1.99
N LEU A 22 -12.49 -4.93 3.22
CA LEU A 22 -12.09 -6.31 3.59
C LEU A 22 -12.74 -7.38 2.71
N SER A 23 -13.95 -7.14 2.20
CA SER A 23 -14.63 -8.05 1.27
C SER A 23 -13.84 -8.25 -0.03
N ARG A 24 -13.19 -7.20 -0.53
CA ARG A 24 -12.37 -7.26 -1.75
C ARG A 24 -11.03 -7.93 -1.47
N VAL A 25 -10.43 -7.64 -0.32
CA VAL A 25 -9.17 -8.28 0.12
C VAL A 25 -9.36 -9.79 0.27
N LYS A 26 -10.45 -10.24 0.91
CA LYS A 26 -10.77 -11.67 0.99
C LYS A 26 -10.96 -12.32 -0.38
N LYS A 27 -11.65 -11.65 -1.31
CA LYS A 27 -11.81 -12.19 -2.68
C LYS A 27 -10.47 -12.38 -3.38
N ILE A 28 -9.51 -11.47 -3.18
CA ILE A 28 -8.16 -11.58 -3.73
C ILE A 28 -7.42 -12.75 -3.07
N ILE A 29 -7.48 -12.87 -1.75
CA ILE A 29 -6.86 -13.98 -1.00
C ILE A 29 -7.45 -15.33 -1.44
N SER A 30 -8.75 -15.40 -1.71
CA SER A 30 -9.41 -16.63 -2.21
C SER A 30 -9.04 -17.00 -3.64
N GLN A 31 -8.31 -16.16 -4.39
CA GLN A 31 -7.75 -16.55 -5.69
C GLN A 31 -6.47 -17.38 -5.52
N ASP A 32 -5.84 -17.34 -4.35
CA ASP A 32 -4.66 -18.14 -4.04
C ASP A 32 -5.08 -19.57 -3.72
N SER A 33 -4.66 -20.52 -4.56
CA SER A 33 -4.98 -21.94 -4.43
C SER A 33 -4.35 -22.61 -3.21
N ASP A 34 -3.29 -22.02 -2.64
CA ASP A 34 -2.58 -22.57 -1.50
C ASP A 34 -3.22 -22.15 -0.17
N ILE A 35 -4.13 -21.17 -0.19
CA ILE A 35 -4.80 -20.64 1.01
C ILE A 35 -6.15 -21.33 1.22
N ASN A 36 -6.16 -22.32 2.11
CA ASN A 36 -7.36 -23.12 2.40
C ASN A 36 -8.48 -22.31 3.12
N MET A 37 -8.11 -21.45 4.08
CA MET A 37 -9.04 -20.52 4.73
C MET A 37 -8.33 -19.29 5.29
N CYS A 38 -8.92 -18.11 5.11
CA CYS A 38 -8.42 -16.86 5.67
C CYS A 38 -9.42 -16.27 6.67
N SER A 39 -8.99 -16.04 7.90
CA SER A 39 -9.80 -15.40 8.94
C SER A 39 -9.94 -13.89 8.72
N ASN A 40 -10.93 -13.26 9.38
CA ASN A 40 -11.11 -11.80 9.31
C ASN A 40 -9.89 -11.04 9.82
N ASN A 41 -9.24 -11.55 10.88
CA ASN A 41 -8.06 -10.94 11.46
C ASN A 41 -6.86 -11.03 10.50
N ALA A 42 -6.68 -12.18 9.84
CA ALA A 42 -5.64 -12.34 8.82
C ALA A 42 -5.85 -11.37 7.65
N ALA A 43 -7.08 -11.26 7.15
CA ALA A 43 -7.41 -10.31 6.07
C ALA A 43 -7.15 -8.85 6.49
N PHE A 44 -7.42 -8.49 7.75
CA PHE A 44 -7.12 -7.15 8.28
C PHE A 44 -5.61 -6.86 8.30
N ILE A 45 -4.79 -7.78 8.83
CA ILE A 45 -3.34 -7.62 8.88
C ILE A 45 -2.73 -7.51 7.48
N ILE A 46 -3.19 -8.35 6.53
CA ILE A 46 -2.78 -8.28 5.12
C ILE A 46 -3.10 -6.90 4.54
N THR A 47 -4.29 -6.37 4.85
CA THR A 47 -4.69 -5.04 4.37
C THR A 47 -3.83 -3.93 4.95
N CYS A 48 -3.51 -4.00 6.24
CA CYS A 48 -2.61 -3.06 6.89
C CYS A 48 -1.20 -3.11 6.29
N ALA A 49 -0.68 -4.31 6.01
CA ALA A 49 0.61 -4.51 5.35
C ALA A 49 0.60 -3.95 3.92
N ALA A 50 -0.47 -4.18 3.15
CA ALA A 50 -0.60 -3.65 1.78
C ALA A 50 -0.74 -2.12 1.76
N ALA A 51 -1.38 -1.53 2.77
CA ALA A 51 -1.51 -0.08 2.91
C ALA A 51 -0.20 0.57 3.40
N SER A 52 0.56 -0.08 4.29
CA SER A 52 1.86 0.40 4.74
C SER A 52 2.95 0.20 3.70
N SER A 53 2.81 -0.80 2.83
CA SER A 53 3.69 -1.02 1.68
C SER A 53 3.40 -0.06 0.53
N SER A 54 2.74 1.09 0.76
CA SER A 54 2.73 2.16 -0.22
C SER A 54 4.18 2.37 -0.68
N PRO A 55 4.50 2.12 -1.96
CA PRO A 55 5.81 2.47 -2.46
C PRO A 55 5.83 3.99 -2.41
N CYS A 56 6.50 4.55 -1.40
CA CYS A 56 7.15 5.82 -1.63
C CYS A 56 7.96 5.58 -2.91
N PRO A 57 7.77 6.34 -3.99
CA PRO A 57 8.77 6.38 -5.03
C PRO A 57 9.99 7.03 -4.37
N SER A 58 10.80 6.21 -3.71
CA SER A 58 12.18 6.51 -3.39
C SER A 58 12.84 6.58 -4.75
N HIS A 59 12.74 7.73 -5.40
CA HIS A 59 13.64 8.10 -6.46
C HIS A 59 15.02 8.19 -5.79
N SER A 60 15.69 7.04 -5.72
CA SER A 60 17.13 6.97 -5.64
C SER A 60 17.67 7.63 -6.90
N LEU A 61 18.11 8.88 -6.78
CA LEU A 61 19.07 9.43 -7.72
C LEU A 61 20.18 10.11 -6.92
N GLY A 62 20.97 9.28 -6.26
CA GLY A 62 22.38 9.56 -6.13
C GLY A 62 23.05 9.18 -7.44
N ASP A 63 23.35 10.17 -8.27
CA ASP A 63 24.40 10.12 -9.29
C ASP A 63 24.89 11.58 -9.41
N SER A 64 25.93 11.94 -8.68
CA SER A 64 27.34 11.85 -9.09
C SER A 64 27.82 13.19 -9.65
N HIS A 65 28.55 13.87 -8.78
CA HIS A 65 29.63 14.82 -9.03
C HIS A 65 29.98 15.11 -10.52
N ARG A 66 29.49 16.23 -11.08
CA ARG A 66 30.29 17.23 -11.83
C ARG A 66 29.46 18.43 -12.27
#